data_AF-E3RHN9-F1
#
_entry.id   AF-E3RHN9-F1
#
_cell.length_a   1.000
_cell.length_b   1.000
_cell.length_c   1.000
_cell.angle_alpha   90.00
_cell.angle_beta   90.00
_cell.angle_gamma   90.00
#
_symmetry.space_group_name_H-M   'P 1'
#
loop_
_entity.id
_entity.type
_entity.pdbx_description
1 polymer ?
#
loop_
_entity_poly.entity_id
_entity_poly.type
_entity_poly.pdbx_seq_one_letter_code
_entity_poly.pdbx_strand_id
1 'polypeptide(L)'
;MYNQQRTPIPHTEVAEDIFETPSSTSTAEYRIRSEANQLLEDPDVEDDVVYRITPGSKVTQSLLETCAKQFLSEYGAWSGIAALKAKCLPVGANNILVTAVAKDRKHIGHCFASQWMHLGQRIWWITQLLVVNGYRNQKRATRMLKVLTKHYDIGKLDSQTDYVGVVSAHPYTICAVLRVFGRGIENLPSKPDWEKRWESVVPLVPFPTPVCEYIMGTAPFKYLNTATILPGTLTARTNFYLDSRVSKEAVERIVHSMNRQIVEPWEWLFGSLEQGCEYVCGLDYRYDPKYNLVPKTCDALDSKGNLVDDGAVNSSESSLSRHTDATTHFDDSSPSIPYADIDRYLFDVPFRCVLEPYLSRAHANLVGTKRKRIHEAKELIAEQRSMLSVIMGGKQIPPCLREAYRAKTKKYPLPEHMKSWAAFTEYMYECFPTDINVTARVLILQAIHFKELLDKHEKVEENGGKKLVKEEIRRSLKPGDSESPKPSPMAKMTPRHLEHKHPYQATIKIQTHL
;
A
#
# COMPACT_ATOMS: atom_id res chain seq x y z
N MET A 1 15.74 -16.55 51.20
CA MET A 1 15.02 -17.60 50.46
C MET A 1 13.53 -17.49 50.79
N TYR A 2 12.75 -16.79 49.97
CA TYR A 2 11.29 -16.81 50.06
C TYR A 2 10.75 -17.29 48.71
N ASN A 3 10.30 -18.54 48.69
CA ASN A 3 9.60 -19.14 47.57
C ASN A 3 8.15 -18.63 47.59
N GLN A 4 7.84 -17.62 46.78
CA GLN A 4 6.45 -17.29 46.45
C GLN A 4 5.96 -18.28 45.39
N GLN A 5 5.21 -19.28 45.86
CA GLN A 5 4.37 -20.10 44.98
C GLN A 5 3.32 -19.20 44.33
N ARG A 6 3.47 -18.97 43.02
CA ARG A 6 2.42 -18.34 42.20
C ARG A 6 1.26 -19.31 42.09
N THR A 7 0.11 -18.92 42.63
CA THR A 7 -1.16 -19.59 42.38
C THR A 7 -1.47 -19.61 40.88
N PRO A 8 -2.05 -20.70 40.34
CA PRO A 8 -2.47 -20.75 38.95
C PRO A 8 -3.55 -19.68 38.72
N ILE A 9 -3.32 -18.83 37.72
CA ILE A 9 -4.33 -17.88 37.25
C ILE A 9 -5.50 -18.73 36.71
N PRO A 10 -6.74 -18.53 37.19
CA PRO A 10 -7.88 -19.26 36.68
C PRO A 10 -8.00 -19.02 35.17
N HIS A 11 -8.14 -20.10 34.41
CA HIS A 11 -8.46 -20.03 33.00
C HIS A 11 -9.82 -19.34 32.86
N THR A 12 -9.82 -18.06 32.49
CA THR A 12 -11.02 -17.34 32.09
C THR A 12 -11.56 -18.03 30.85
N GLU A 13 -12.70 -18.71 30.96
CA GLU A 13 -13.49 -19.10 29.79
C GLU A 13 -13.65 -17.86 28.91
N VAL A 14 -13.15 -17.94 27.68
CA VAL A 14 -13.25 -16.87 26.70
C VAL A 14 -14.74 -16.73 26.42
N ALA A 15 -15.37 -15.68 26.97
CA ALA A 15 -16.74 -15.34 26.63
C ALA A 15 -16.85 -15.34 25.11
N GLU A 16 -17.75 -16.15 24.56
CA GLU A 16 -18.02 -16.16 23.13
C GLU A 16 -18.27 -14.71 22.71
N ASP A 17 -17.46 -14.18 21.80
CA ASP A 17 -17.62 -12.80 21.36
C ASP A 17 -19.00 -12.68 20.68
N ILE A 18 -19.95 -12.09 21.39
CA ILE A 18 -21.30 -11.88 20.88
C ILE A 18 -21.22 -10.76 19.84
N PHE A 19 -21.40 -11.11 18.58
CA PHE A 19 -21.51 -10.16 17.47
C PHE A 19 -22.95 -10.03 17.01
N GLU A 20 -23.31 -8.83 16.55
CA GLU A 20 -24.64 -8.53 16.03
C GLU A 20 -24.74 -8.85 14.53
N THR A 21 -25.94 -9.25 14.09
CA THR A 21 -26.24 -9.34 12.66
C THR A 21 -26.41 -7.93 12.07
N PRO A 22 -26.20 -7.73 10.76
CA PRO A 22 -26.34 -6.39 10.14
C PRO A 22 -27.75 -5.82 10.21
N SER A 23 -28.76 -6.69 10.37
CA SER A 23 -30.16 -6.32 10.61
C SER A 23 -30.46 -5.88 12.03
N SER A 24 -29.50 -6.00 12.96
CA SER A 24 -29.69 -5.62 14.34
C SER A 24 -29.98 -4.12 14.47
N THR A 25 -30.94 -3.81 15.35
CA THR A 25 -31.33 -2.43 15.67
C THR A 25 -30.67 -1.92 16.95
N SER A 26 -29.73 -2.67 17.52
CA SER A 26 -28.95 -2.26 18.69
C SER A 26 -28.08 -1.05 18.39
N THR A 27 -28.10 -0.09 19.29
CA THR A 27 -27.10 0.99 19.34
C THR A 27 -26.02 0.59 20.32
N ALA A 28 -24.76 0.90 20.02
CA ALA A 28 -23.64 0.61 20.90
C ALA A 28 -22.61 1.73 20.88
N GLU A 29 -21.88 1.87 22.00
CA GLU A 29 -20.79 2.83 22.15
C GLU A 29 -19.49 2.11 22.46
N TYR A 30 -18.41 2.58 21.86
CA TYR A 30 -17.10 1.97 21.94
C TYR A 30 -16.04 3.02 22.26
N ARG A 31 -15.12 2.64 23.14
CA ARG A 31 -13.87 3.38 23.38
C ARG A 31 -12.72 2.51 22.88
N ILE A 32 -12.12 2.89 21.76
CA ILE A 32 -10.93 2.21 21.23
C ILE A 32 -9.73 3.12 21.43
N ARG A 33 -8.91 2.78 22.44
CA ARG A 33 -7.57 3.36 22.59
C ARG A 33 -6.62 2.61 21.68
N SER A 34 -5.61 3.29 21.14
CA SER A 34 -4.54 2.64 20.40
C SER A 34 -3.24 3.35 20.70
N GLU A 35 -2.14 2.61 20.67
CA GLU A 35 -0.81 3.19 20.77
C GLU A 35 -0.57 4.19 19.63
N ALA A 36 0.27 5.19 19.91
CA ALA A 36 0.70 6.18 18.94
C ALA A 36 1.31 5.51 17.69
N ASN A 37 1.01 6.03 16.50
CA ASN A 37 1.54 5.46 15.26
C ASN A 37 2.99 5.88 15.00
N GLN A 38 3.76 5.00 14.36
CA GLN A 38 5.15 5.26 13.96
C GLN A 38 5.27 5.97 12.61
N LEU A 39 4.18 6.08 11.83
CA LEU A 39 4.16 6.67 10.47
C LEU A 39 4.27 8.21 10.42
N LEU A 40 4.87 8.87 11.43
CA LEU A 40 4.83 10.34 11.59
C LEU A 40 3.40 10.91 11.58
N GLU A 41 2.40 10.13 11.98
CA GLU A 41 1.07 10.67 12.21
C GLU A 41 1.11 11.60 13.42
N ASP A 42 0.29 12.66 13.39
CA ASP A 42 0.16 13.60 14.50
C ASP A 42 -0.07 12.81 15.80
N PRO A 43 0.58 13.19 16.93
CA PRO A 43 0.38 12.51 18.19
C PRO A 43 -1.11 12.40 18.45
N ASP A 44 -1.56 11.21 18.85
CA ASP A 44 -2.96 11.01 19.22
C ASP A 44 -3.22 11.96 20.38
N VAL A 45 -3.92 13.06 20.10
CA VAL A 45 -4.43 13.90 21.17
C VAL A 45 -5.37 12.98 21.90
N GLU A 46 -5.00 12.58 23.12
CA GLU A 46 -5.76 11.65 23.96
C GLU A 46 -7.07 12.32 24.42
N ASP A 47 -7.94 12.59 23.46
CA ASP A 47 -9.31 12.93 23.70
C ASP A 47 -10.05 11.62 23.95
N ASP A 48 -10.85 11.59 25.03
CA ASP A 48 -11.81 10.51 25.31
C ASP A 48 -12.89 10.51 24.22
N VAL A 49 -12.54 9.95 23.06
CA VAL A 49 -13.41 9.83 21.90
C VAL A 49 -14.25 8.57 22.03
N VAL A 50 -15.56 8.77 21.97
CA VAL A 50 -16.56 7.70 21.92
C VAL A 50 -16.99 7.50 20.48
N TYR A 51 -16.96 6.25 20.04
CA TYR A 51 -17.44 5.83 18.73
C TYR A 51 -18.80 5.17 18.89
N ARG A 52 -19.83 5.69 18.22
CA ARG A 52 -21.22 5.22 18.38
C ARG A 52 -21.72 4.57 17.09
N ILE A 53 -22.27 3.37 17.20
CA ILE A 53 -23.05 2.70 16.15
C ILE A 53 -24.52 3.11 16.28
N THR A 54 -25.08 3.64 15.19
CA THR A 54 -26.51 3.98 15.05
C THR A 54 -27.09 3.26 13.83
N PRO A 55 -27.94 2.23 14.02
CA PRO A 55 -28.63 1.58 12.92
C PRO A 55 -29.51 2.56 12.14
N GLY A 56 -29.69 2.32 10.85
CA GLY A 56 -30.35 3.24 9.91
C GLY A 56 -31.77 3.61 10.31
N SER A 57 -32.51 2.69 10.93
CA SER A 57 -33.85 2.95 11.47
C SER A 57 -33.89 3.94 12.64
N LYS A 58 -32.74 4.16 13.30
CA LYS A 58 -32.56 5.09 14.43
C LYS A 58 -31.81 6.37 14.02
N VAL A 59 -31.39 6.49 12.77
CA VAL A 59 -30.74 7.71 12.27
C VAL A 59 -31.80 8.81 12.14
N THR A 60 -31.73 9.79 13.04
CA THR A 60 -32.65 10.94 13.05
C THR A 60 -32.31 11.96 11.97
N GLN A 61 -33.28 12.80 11.63
CA GLN A 61 -33.06 13.93 10.72
C GLN A 61 -31.97 14.89 11.25
N SER A 62 -31.91 15.14 12.55
CA SER A 62 -30.89 15.99 13.18
C SER A 62 -29.47 15.41 13.06
N LEU A 63 -29.30 14.08 13.14
CA LEU A 63 -28.02 13.42 12.90
C LEU A 63 -27.59 13.56 11.44
N LEU A 64 -28.51 13.40 10.50
CA LEU A 64 -28.24 13.62 9.07
C LEU A 64 -27.83 15.06 8.79
N GLU A 65 -28.52 16.04 9.37
CA GLU A 65 -28.16 17.46 9.25
C GLU A 65 -26.77 17.76 9.82
N THR A 66 -26.42 17.15 10.95
CA THR A 66 -25.09 17.28 11.54
C THR A 66 -24.02 16.72 10.61
N CYS A 67 -24.24 15.52 10.04
CA CYS A 67 -23.31 14.90 9.09
C CYS A 67 -23.19 15.75 7.80
N ALA A 68 -24.32 16.21 7.26
CA ALA A 68 -24.37 17.07 6.07
C ALA A 68 -23.56 18.35 6.27
N LYS A 69 -23.79 19.04 7.39
CA LYS A 69 -23.12 20.30 7.73
C LYS A 69 -21.62 20.09 7.85
N GLN A 70 -21.20 19.01 8.53
CA GLN A 70 -19.79 18.68 8.70
C GLN A 70 -19.12 18.31 7.38
N PHE A 71 -19.79 17.56 6.51
CA PHE A 71 -19.26 17.27 5.18
C PHE A 71 -19.10 18.54 4.35
N LEU A 72 -20.14 19.39 4.33
CA LEU A 72 -20.10 20.66 3.60
C LEU A 72 -18.97 21.57 4.09
N SER A 73 -18.73 21.63 5.41
CA SER A 73 -17.65 22.46 5.95
C SER A 73 -16.26 21.96 5.57
N GLU A 74 -16.07 20.66 5.38
CA GLU A 74 -14.76 20.06 5.12
C GLU A 74 -14.45 19.91 3.62
N TYR A 75 -15.49 19.80 2.78
CA TYR A 75 -15.34 19.52 1.35
C TYR A 75 -16.05 20.52 0.42
N GLY A 76 -16.79 21.49 0.95
CA GLY A 76 -17.28 22.68 0.24
C GLY A 76 -18.40 22.48 -0.78
N ALA A 77 -18.71 21.24 -1.21
CA ALA A 77 -19.70 20.98 -2.25
C ALA A 77 -20.71 19.89 -1.85
N TRP A 78 -22.00 20.24 -1.77
CA TRP A 78 -23.10 19.28 -1.70
C TRP A 78 -24.38 19.81 -2.37
N SER A 79 -25.14 18.91 -3.01
CA SER A 79 -26.45 19.18 -3.63
C SER A 79 -27.65 19.14 -2.65
N GLY A 80 -27.48 19.58 -1.39
CA GLY A 80 -28.50 19.55 -0.33
C GLY A 80 -28.74 18.22 0.44
N ILE A 81 -29.50 18.29 1.55
CA ILE A 81 -29.74 17.20 2.52
C ILE A 81 -30.51 16.00 1.92
N ALA A 82 -31.47 16.27 1.02
CA ALA A 82 -32.23 15.19 0.38
C ALA A 82 -31.32 14.25 -0.44
N ALA A 83 -30.32 14.83 -1.11
CA ALA A 83 -29.31 14.07 -1.82
C ALA A 83 -28.39 13.29 -0.86
N LEU A 84 -28.13 13.81 0.34
CA LEU A 84 -27.38 13.08 1.37
C LEU A 84 -28.13 11.81 1.78
N LYS A 85 -29.41 11.93 2.16
CA LYS A 85 -30.21 10.78 2.60
C LYS A 85 -30.27 9.70 1.52
N ALA A 86 -30.51 10.07 0.27
CA ALA A 86 -30.57 9.11 -0.84
C ALA A 86 -29.22 8.42 -1.12
N LYS A 87 -28.09 9.09 -0.84
CA LYS A 87 -26.74 8.53 -1.05
C LYS A 87 -26.23 7.69 0.13
N CYS A 88 -26.67 7.98 1.35
CA CYS A 88 -26.16 7.32 2.56
C CYS A 88 -27.08 6.30 3.20
N LEU A 89 -28.39 6.42 2.97
CA LEU A 89 -29.39 5.53 3.53
C LEU A 89 -30.26 4.96 2.39
N PRO A 90 -29.66 4.24 1.42
CA PRO A 90 -30.42 3.61 0.34
C PRO A 90 -31.51 2.67 0.87
N VAL A 91 -32.65 2.70 0.21
CA VAL A 91 -33.74 1.74 0.45
C VAL A 91 -33.28 0.36 -0.02
N GLY A 92 -33.64 -0.69 0.73
CA GLY A 92 -33.26 -2.07 0.41
C GLY A 92 -31.87 -2.48 0.89
N ALA A 93 -31.19 -1.64 1.68
CA ALA A 93 -29.95 -1.98 2.36
C ALA A 93 -30.11 -1.85 3.88
N ASN A 94 -29.32 -2.63 4.62
CA ASN A 94 -29.09 -2.40 6.05
C ASN A 94 -28.10 -1.25 6.19
N ASN A 95 -28.58 -0.10 6.65
CA ASN A 95 -27.77 1.10 6.77
C ASN A 95 -27.31 1.30 8.20
N ILE A 96 -26.08 1.78 8.37
CA ILE A 96 -25.45 1.98 9.67
C ILE A 96 -24.70 3.31 9.62
N LEU A 97 -24.90 4.14 10.63
CA LEU A 97 -24.11 5.35 10.86
C LEU A 97 -23.15 5.09 12.01
N VAL A 98 -21.86 5.29 11.77
CA VAL A 98 -20.83 5.36 12.81
C VAL A 98 -20.48 6.82 13.03
N THR A 99 -20.52 7.29 14.28
CA THR A 99 -20.09 8.64 14.64
C THR A 99 -18.92 8.59 15.62
N ALA A 100 -18.01 9.55 15.52
CA ALA A 100 -16.94 9.80 16.48
C ALA A 100 -17.26 11.10 17.23
N VAL A 101 -17.33 11.02 18.55
CA VAL A 101 -17.71 12.12 19.43
C VAL A 101 -16.62 12.34 20.46
N ALA A 102 -16.06 13.55 20.52
CA ALA A 102 -15.05 13.93 21.51
C ALA A 102 -15.69 14.16 22.90
N LYS A 103 -14.83 14.30 23.93
CA LYS A 103 -15.24 14.44 25.34
C LYS A 103 -16.18 15.63 25.59
N ASP A 104 -16.00 16.72 24.86
CA ASP A 104 -16.84 17.92 24.88
C ASP A 104 -18.18 17.75 24.14
N ARG A 105 -18.51 16.53 23.73
CA ARG A 105 -19.67 16.16 22.91
C ARG A 105 -19.63 16.72 21.49
N LYS A 106 -18.47 17.19 21.02
CA LYS A 106 -18.29 17.62 19.63
C LYS A 106 -18.24 16.41 18.70
N HIS A 107 -19.00 16.47 17.62
CA HIS A 107 -18.93 15.48 16.55
C HIS A 107 -17.68 15.74 15.69
N ILE A 108 -16.74 14.79 15.70
CA ILE A 108 -15.42 14.94 15.07
C ILE A 108 -15.23 14.07 13.83
N GLY A 109 -16.19 13.19 13.52
CA GLY A 109 -16.12 12.34 12.34
C GLY A 109 -17.33 11.43 12.23
N HIS A 110 -17.60 10.96 11.03
CA HIS A 110 -18.63 9.95 10.78
C HIS A 110 -18.27 9.08 9.58
N CYS A 111 -18.97 7.95 9.44
CA CYS A 111 -19.10 7.22 8.19
C CYS A 111 -20.44 6.49 8.14
N PHE A 112 -20.93 6.27 6.93
CA PHE A 112 -22.06 5.39 6.69
C PHE A 112 -21.56 4.07 6.12
N ALA A 113 -22.17 2.97 6.55
CA ALA A 113 -22.00 1.66 5.95
C ALA A 113 -23.38 1.18 5.49
N SER A 114 -23.47 0.77 4.23
CA SER A 114 -24.67 0.14 3.67
C SER A 114 -24.35 -1.31 3.34
N GLN A 115 -25.18 -2.23 3.82
CA GLN A 115 -25.04 -3.66 3.55
C GLN A 115 -26.21 -4.17 2.71
N TRP A 116 -25.91 -4.89 1.63
CA TRP A 116 -26.90 -5.61 0.82
C TRP A 116 -26.42 -7.02 0.47
N MET A 117 -27.32 -7.84 -0.05
CA MET A 117 -27.02 -9.18 -0.53
C MET A 117 -27.02 -9.19 -2.06
N HIS A 118 -26.06 -9.89 -2.65
CA HIS A 118 -26.03 -10.14 -4.08
C HIS A 118 -25.46 -11.52 -4.36
N LEU A 119 -26.22 -12.39 -5.05
CA LEU A 119 -25.85 -13.79 -5.32
C LEU A 119 -25.32 -14.56 -4.10
N GLY A 120 -25.96 -14.37 -2.93
CA GLY A 120 -25.54 -15.01 -1.68
C GLY A 120 -24.29 -14.41 -1.03
N GLN A 121 -23.65 -13.43 -1.67
CA GLN A 121 -22.53 -12.68 -1.11
C GLN A 121 -23.06 -11.44 -0.40
N ARG A 122 -22.43 -11.10 0.73
CA ARG A 122 -22.80 -9.94 1.53
C ARG A 122 -21.84 -8.81 1.21
N ILE A 123 -22.37 -7.70 0.72
CA ILE A 123 -21.57 -6.53 0.32
C ILE A 123 -21.76 -5.44 1.37
N TRP A 124 -20.66 -4.91 1.87
CA TRP A 124 -20.57 -3.76 2.76
C TRP A 124 -19.93 -2.60 2.03
N TRP A 125 -20.64 -1.48 1.96
CA TRP A 125 -20.15 -0.31 1.26
C TRP A 125 -20.03 0.89 2.18
N ILE A 126 -18.82 1.39 2.31
CA ILE A 126 -18.50 2.55 3.13
C ILE A 126 -18.70 3.80 2.28
N THR A 127 -19.49 4.75 2.79
CA THR A 127 -19.66 6.08 2.20
C THR A 127 -19.40 7.16 3.24
N GLN A 128 -18.92 8.31 2.76
CA GLN A 128 -18.68 9.50 3.59
C GLN A 128 -17.86 9.26 4.85
N LEU A 129 -16.77 8.50 4.71
CA LEU A 129 -15.78 8.42 5.78
C LEU A 129 -15.09 9.77 5.92
N LEU A 130 -15.42 10.49 6.98
CA LEU A 130 -14.99 11.86 7.20
C LEU A 130 -14.48 12.04 8.63
N VAL A 131 -13.38 12.79 8.75
CA VAL A 131 -12.85 13.27 10.03
C VAL A 131 -12.59 14.77 9.90
N VAL A 132 -13.08 15.57 10.86
CA VAL A 132 -12.87 17.03 10.84
C VAL A 132 -11.40 17.38 10.92
N ASN A 133 -11.05 18.55 10.40
CA ASN A 133 -9.71 19.08 10.52
C ASN A 133 -9.27 19.17 12.01
N GLY A 134 -7.98 18.93 12.28
CA GLY A 134 -7.42 18.84 13.63
C GLY A 134 -7.53 17.46 14.31
N TYR A 135 -8.41 16.58 13.81
CA TYR A 135 -8.50 15.18 14.27
C TYR A 135 -8.06 14.17 13.19
N ARG A 136 -7.68 14.67 12.01
CA ARG A 136 -7.11 13.87 10.92
C ARG A 136 -5.72 13.32 11.33
N ASN A 137 -5.23 12.34 10.59
CA ASN A 137 -4.00 11.58 10.88
C ASN A 137 -3.96 10.80 12.20
N GLN A 138 -4.90 10.99 13.14
CA GLN A 138 -4.92 10.27 14.43
C GLN A 138 -5.70 8.93 14.38
N LYS A 139 -5.67 8.23 13.24
CA LYS A 139 -6.40 6.97 12.99
C LYS A 139 -7.91 6.98 13.32
N ARG A 140 -8.55 8.15 13.43
CA ARG A 140 -9.98 8.24 13.81
C ARG A 140 -10.90 7.52 12.81
N ALA A 141 -10.61 7.67 11.52
CA ALA A 141 -11.29 6.94 10.44
C ALA A 141 -11.16 5.42 10.60
N THR A 142 -9.94 4.93 10.82
CA THR A 142 -9.67 3.51 11.08
C THR A 142 -10.43 3.00 12.30
N ARG A 143 -10.49 3.77 13.39
CA ARG A 143 -11.20 3.38 14.62
C ARG A 143 -12.72 3.30 14.40
N MET A 144 -13.32 4.22 13.65
CA MET A 144 -14.74 4.12 13.25
C MET A 144 -15.02 2.80 12.50
N LEU A 145 -14.17 2.44 11.54
CA LEU A 145 -14.33 1.19 10.80
C LEU A 145 -14.06 -0.06 11.67
N LYS A 146 -13.10 -0.02 12.60
CA LYS A 146 -12.86 -1.12 13.56
C LYS A 146 -14.07 -1.38 14.45
N VAL A 147 -14.75 -0.33 14.88
CA VAL A 147 -15.98 -0.46 15.67
C VAL A 147 -17.06 -1.20 14.88
N LEU A 148 -17.16 -0.96 13.57
CA LEU A 148 -18.05 -1.71 12.69
C LEU A 148 -17.73 -3.21 12.72
N THR A 149 -16.46 -3.58 12.54
CA THR A 149 -16.02 -5.00 12.60
C THR A 149 -16.11 -5.60 14.00
N LYS A 150 -16.13 -4.79 15.06
CA LYS A 150 -16.29 -5.28 16.44
C LYS A 150 -17.77 -5.51 16.78
N HIS A 151 -18.65 -4.64 16.32
CA HIS A 151 -20.09 -4.73 16.60
C HIS A 151 -20.77 -5.81 15.76
N TYR A 152 -20.47 -5.87 14.46
CA TYR A 152 -21.12 -6.77 13.52
C TYR A 152 -20.27 -8.01 13.20
N ASP A 153 -20.92 -9.05 12.70
CA ASP A 153 -20.33 -10.33 12.26
C ASP A 153 -19.57 -10.28 10.91
N ILE A 154 -19.04 -9.11 10.54
CA ILE A 154 -18.37 -8.86 9.24
C ILE A 154 -17.13 -9.74 9.11
N GLY A 155 -17.11 -10.61 8.11
CA GLY A 155 -16.01 -11.53 7.79
C GLY A 155 -15.85 -12.68 8.79
N LYS A 156 -16.76 -12.85 9.76
CA LYS A 156 -16.60 -13.80 10.87
C LYS A 156 -17.34 -15.12 10.69
N LEU A 157 -18.31 -15.17 9.79
CA LEU A 157 -19.09 -16.37 9.51
C LEU A 157 -18.46 -17.13 8.35
N ASP A 158 -18.04 -18.37 8.58
CA ASP A 158 -17.45 -19.23 7.54
C ASP A 158 -18.42 -19.47 6.37
N SER A 159 -19.72 -19.53 6.67
CA SER A 159 -20.79 -19.74 5.69
C SER A 159 -21.13 -18.50 4.85
N GLN A 160 -20.58 -17.33 5.19
CA GLN A 160 -20.91 -16.06 4.53
C GLN A 160 -19.65 -15.40 3.99
N THR A 161 -19.59 -15.17 2.69
CA THR A 161 -18.55 -14.33 2.09
C THR A 161 -18.93 -12.86 2.22
N ASP A 162 -18.00 -12.05 2.73
CA ASP A 162 -18.15 -10.61 2.91
C ASP A 162 -17.22 -9.84 1.98
N TYR A 163 -17.80 -8.97 1.16
CA TYR A 163 -17.06 -8.00 0.37
C TYR A 163 -17.19 -6.63 1.00
N VAL A 164 -16.07 -5.91 1.10
CA VAL A 164 -16.05 -4.56 1.64
C VAL A 164 -15.52 -3.61 0.59
N GLY A 165 -16.27 -2.54 0.34
CA GLY A 165 -15.96 -1.59 -0.71
C GLY A 165 -16.06 -0.14 -0.26
N VAL A 166 -15.31 0.72 -0.95
CA VAL A 166 -15.39 2.16 -0.81
C VAL A 166 -15.09 2.82 -2.16
N VAL A 167 -15.76 3.95 -2.39
CA VAL A 167 -15.38 4.93 -3.40
C VAL A 167 -15.13 6.25 -2.71
N SER A 168 -13.95 6.84 -2.94
CA SER A 168 -13.58 8.11 -2.32
C SER A 168 -12.52 8.85 -3.11
N ALA A 169 -12.68 10.17 -3.23
CA ALA A 169 -11.61 11.05 -3.70
C ALA A 169 -10.40 11.10 -2.75
N HIS A 170 -10.59 10.82 -1.45
CA HIS A 170 -9.54 11.04 -0.45
C HIS A 170 -8.70 9.77 -0.20
N PRO A 171 -7.37 9.78 -0.43
CA PRO A 171 -6.51 8.61 -0.23
C PRO A 171 -6.51 8.03 1.19
N TYR A 172 -6.63 8.87 2.23
CA TYR A 172 -6.68 8.39 3.62
C TYR A 172 -7.92 7.55 3.92
N THR A 173 -9.02 7.74 3.19
CA THR A 173 -10.19 6.85 3.27
C THR A 173 -9.82 5.45 2.80
N ILE A 174 -9.12 5.36 1.67
CA ILE A 174 -8.62 4.09 1.11
C ILE A 174 -7.66 3.42 2.10
N CYS A 175 -6.71 4.17 2.66
CA CYS A 175 -5.80 3.64 3.69
C CYS A 175 -6.55 3.14 4.93
N ALA A 176 -7.58 3.84 5.40
CA ALA A 176 -8.37 3.42 6.56
C ALA A 176 -9.11 2.10 6.29
N VAL A 177 -9.74 1.96 5.12
CA VAL A 177 -10.40 0.72 4.70
C VAL A 177 -9.39 -0.42 4.60
N LEU A 178 -8.26 -0.21 3.93
CA LEU A 178 -7.19 -1.22 3.81
C LEU A 178 -6.63 -1.65 5.17
N ARG A 179 -6.53 -0.75 6.14
CA ARG A 179 -6.02 -1.08 7.49
C ARG A 179 -7.00 -1.87 8.35
N VAL A 180 -8.31 -1.83 8.05
CA VAL A 180 -9.33 -2.56 8.81
C VAL A 180 -9.74 -3.85 8.11
N PHE A 181 -10.02 -3.76 6.82
CA PHE A 181 -10.56 -4.84 6.01
C PHE A 181 -9.51 -5.50 5.12
N GLY A 182 -8.31 -4.94 5.09
CA GLY A 182 -7.16 -5.54 4.43
C GLY A 182 -6.06 -5.84 5.43
N ARG A 183 -4.81 -5.80 4.96
CA ARG A 183 -3.61 -5.86 5.80
C ARG A 183 -2.89 -4.52 5.88
N GLY A 184 -3.60 -3.41 5.68
CA GLY A 184 -3.02 -2.08 5.61
C GLY A 184 -2.37 -1.77 4.27
N ILE A 185 -2.23 -0.48 3.98
CA ILE A 185 -1.52 0.00 2.79
C ILE A 185 -0.05 -0.40 2.84
N GLU A 186 0.47 -0.59 4.05
CA GLU A 186 1.85 -0.96 4.38
C GLU A 186 2.23 -2.38 3.93
N ASN A 187 1.23 -3.23 3.65
CA ASN A 187 1.43 -4.58 3.13
C ASN A 187 0.94 -4.74 1.68
N LEU A 188 0.52 -3.66 1.03
CA LEU A 188 0.15 -3.73 -0.38
C LEU A 188 1.40 -3.78 -1.28
N PRO A 189 1.37 -4.60 -2.34
CA PRO A 189 2.40 -4.54 -3.38
C PRO A 189 2.44 -3.14 -4.03
N SER A 190 3.59 -2.81 -4.62
CA SER A 190 3.69 -1.65 -5.51
C SER A 190 2.75 -1.81 -6.71
N LYS A 191 2.35 -0.71 -7.34
CA LYS A 191 1.45 -0.74 -8.51
C LYS A 191 1.91 -1.73 -9.60
N PRO A 192 3.17 -1.70 -10.08
CA PRO A 192 3.60 -2.62 -11.14
C PRO A 192 3.55 -4.09 -10.72
N ASP A 193 3.79 -4.38 -9.44
CA ASP A 193 3.71 -5.75 -8.91
C ASP A 193 2.28 -6.25 -8.85
N TRP A 194 1.35 -5.40 -8.42
CA TRP A 194 -0.07 -5.74 -8.42
C TRP A 194 -0.57 -6.01 -9.84
N GLU A 195 -0.26 -5.14 -10.79
CA GLU A 195 -0.69 -5.28 -12.19
C GLU A 195 -0.16 -6.58 -12.84
N LYS A 196 1.08 -6.97 -12.54
CA LYS A 196 1.67 -8.21 -13.06
C LYS A 196 1.08 -9.47 -12.45
N ARG A 197 0.64 -9.42 -11.19
CA ARG A 197 0.43 -10.63 -10.38
C ARG A 197 -0.94 -10.75 -9.73
N TRP A 198 -1.90 -9.86 -9.95
CA TRP A 198 -3.15 -9.81 -9.18
C TRP A 198 -3.87 -11.16 -9.02
N GLU A 199 -3.83 -12.05 -10.02
CA GLU A 199 -4.42 -13.40 -9.96
C GLU A 199 -3.73 -14.35 -8.97
N SER A 200 -2.43 -14.14 -8.75
CA SER A 200 -1.58 -14.89 -7.82
C SER A 200 -1.42 -14.18 -6.46
N VAL A 201 -1.95 -12.96 -6.33
CA VAL A 201 -1.70 -12.13 -5.16
C VAL A 201 -2.54 -12.61 -3.97
N VAL A 202 -1.85 -12.59 -2.82
CA VAL A 202 -2.30 -12.88 -1.46
C VAL A 202 -3.72 -12.34 -1.21
N PRO A 203 -4.58 -13.08 -0.47
CA PRO A 203 -5.88 -12.56 -0.02
C PRO A 203 -5.73 -11.19 0.65
N LEU A 204 -6.79 -10.37 0.58
CA LEU A 204 -6.89 -9.04 1.21
C LEU A 204 -6.18 -7.89 0.47
N VAL A 205 -5.96 -8.02 -0.84
CA VAL A 205 -5.59 -6.90 -1.74
C VAL A 205 -6.81 -6.36 -2.49
N PRO A 206 -6.77 -5.12 -3.00
CA PRO A 206 -7.84 -4.58 -3.83
C PRO A 206 -8.17 -5.48 -5.01
N PHE A 207 -9.47 -5.67 -5.23
CA PHE A 207 -10.00 -6.38 -6.38
C PHE A 207 -9.58 -5.70 -7.70
N PRO A 208 -9.40 -6.47 -8.78
CA PRO A 208 -9.18 -5.90 -10.10
C PRO A 208 -10.44 -5.15 -10.57
N THR A 209 -10.27 -4.28 -11.57
CA THR A 209 -11.32 -3.44 -12.16
C THR A 209 -12.61 -4.20 -12.50
N PRO A 210 -12.60 -5.38 -13.17
CA PRO A 210 -13.84 -6.06 -13.54
C PRO A 210 -14.69 -6.50 -12.34
N VAL A 211 -14.03 -6.91 -11.25
CA VAL A 211 -14.72 -7.33 -10.01
C VAL A 211 -15.28 -6.11 -9.29
N CYS A 212 -14.54 -5.01 -9.24
CA CYS A 212 -15.03 -3.74 -8.70
C CYS A 212 -16.26 -3.24 -9.48
N GLU A 213 -16.22 -3.27 -10.82
CA GLU A 213 -17.30 -2.81 -11.68
C GLU A 213 -18.57 -3.64 -11.45
N TYR A 214 -18.41 -4.97 -11.37
CA TYR A 214 -19.48 -5.88 -11.04
C TYR A 214 -20.12 -5.54 -9.68
N ILE A 215 -19.32 -5.44 -8.61
CA ILE A 215 -19.84 -5.14 -7.26
C ILE A 215 -20.57 -3.79 -7.25
N MET A 216 -19.98 -2.76 -7.86
CA MET A 216 -20.58 -1.42 -7.93
C MET A 216 -21.90 -1.41 -8.71
N GLY A 217 -22.01 -2.17 -9.80
CA GLY A 217 -23.23 -2.30 -10.60
C GLY A 217 -24.42 -2.89 -9.82
N THR A 218 -24.15 -3.63 -8.73
CA THR A 218 -25.20 -4.22 -7.88
C THR A 218 -25.73 -3.27 -6.81
N ALA A 219 -25.12 -2.10 -6.66
CA ALA A 219 -25.42 -1.20 -5.56
C ALA A 219 -26.87 -0.69 -5.61
N PRO A 220 -27.56 -0.63 -4.45
CA PRO A 220 -28.95 -0.17 -4.38
C PRO A 220 -29.10 1.36 -4.50
N PHE A 221 -28.06 2.08 -4.91
CA PHE A 221 -28.10 3.54 -5.08
C PHE A 221 -27.43 3.98 -6.38
N LYS A 222 -28.13 4.90 -7.06
CA LYS A 222 -27.81 5.39 -8.40
C LYS A 222 -26.38 5.91 -8.54
N TYR A 223 -25.91 6.64 -7.53
CA TYR A 223 -24.59 7.25 -7.54
C TYR A 223 -23.47 6.23 -7.77
N LEU A 224 -23.59 5.01 -7.23
CA LEU A 224 -22.57 3.98 -7.40
C LEU A 224 -22.84 3.07 -8.60
N ASN A 225 -24.08 2.64 -8.80
CA ASN A 225 -24.40 1.70 -9.88
C ASN A 225 -24.37 2.31 -11.29
N THR A 226 -24.33 3.65 -11.39
CA THR A 226 -24.12 4.37 -12.66
C THR A 226 -22.69 4.90 -12.83
N ALA A 227 -21.81 4.70 -11.84
CA ALA A 227 -20.42 5.12 -11.96
C ALA A 227 -19.68 4.21 -12.93
N THR A 228 -18.76 4.77 -13.71
CA THR A 228 -17.98 4.04 -14.71
C THR A 228 -16.54 3.91 -14.24
N ILE A 229 -16.04 2.69 -14.06
CA ILE A 229 -14.62 2.47 -13.74
C ILE A 229 -13.78 2.76 -14.99
N LEU A 230 -12.69 3.52 -14.83
CA LEU A 230 -11.79 3.81 -15.93
C LEU A 230 -10.92 2.57 -16.25
N PRO A 231 -10.69 2.25 -17.54
CA PRO A 231 -9.91 1.08 -17.92
C PRO A 231 -8.48 1.14 -17.38
N GLY A 232 -8.00 0.01 -16.83
CA GLY A 232 -6.63 -0.12 -16.33
C GLY A 232 -6.34 0.68 -15.05
N THR A 233 -7.37 1.17 -14.35
CA THR A 233 -7.20 1.88 -13.08
C THR A 233 -8.17 1.37 -12.02
N LEU A 234 -7.88 1.75 -10.77
CA LEU A 234 -8.82 1.63 -9.65
C LEU A 234 -9.46 2.99 -9.37
N THR A 235 -9.98 3.64 -10.42
CA THR A 235 -10.71 4.91 -10.34
C THR A 235 -12.05 4.83 -11.07
N ALA A 236 -13.08 5.43 -10.50
CA ALA A 236 -14.41 5.51 -11.11
C ALA A 236 -14.83 6.95 -11.34
N ARG A 237 -15.41 7.21 -12.51
CA ARG A 237 -16.09 8.45 -12.84
C ARG A 237 -17.45 8.47 -12.16
N THR A 238 -17.52 9.17 -11.04
CA THR A 238 -18.73 9.34 -10.23
C THR A 238 -19.39 10.70 -10.43
N ASN A 239 -18.74 11.58 -11.21
CA ASN A 239 -19.08 12.99 -11.35
C ASN A 239 -19.08 13.73 -10.01
N PHE A 240 -18.29 13.24 -9.05
CA PHE A 240 -18.02 13.92 -7.79
C PHE A 240 -16.83 14.86 -7.97
N TYR A 241 -17.08 16.16 -7.78
CA TYR A 241 -16.07 17.19 -7.97
C TYR A 241 -15.51 17.61 -6.62
N LEU A 242 -14.29 17.18 -6.33
CA LEU A 242 -13.48 17.66 -5.21
C LEU A 242 -12.29 18.45 -5.75
N ASP A 243 -11.73 19.36 -4.95
CA ASP A 243 -10.39 19.90 -5.21
C ASP A 243 -9.37 18.75 -5.26
N SER A 244 -8.81 18.51 -6.44
CA SER A 244 -7.83 17.46 -6.68
C SER A 244 -6.50 17.72 -5.97
N ARG A 245 -6.21 18.97 -5.56
CA ARG A 245 -4.98 19.33 -4.83
C ARG A 245 -4.87 18.62 -3.50
N VAL A 246 -5.96 18.62 -2.71
CA VAL A 246 -5.99 17.96 -1.40
C VAL A 246 -5.73 16.45 -1.54
N SER A 247 -6.31 15.83 -2.56
CA SER A 247 -6.14 14.41 -2.85
C SER A 247 -4.70 14.12 -3.30
N LYS A 248 -4.13 14.98 -4.15
CA LYS A 248 -2.74 14.86 -4.63
C LYS A 248 -1.74 14.97 -3.48
N GLU A 249 -1.84 16.00 -2.64
CA GLU A 249 -0.96 16.17 -1.47
C GLU A 249 -1.04 14.97 -0.51
N ALA A 250 -2.23 14.41 -0.32
CA ALA A 250 -2.41 13.21 0.50
C ALA A 250 -1.71 11.99 -0.11
N VAL A 251 -1.84 11.75 -1.43
CA VAL A 251 -1.09 10.69 -2.12
C VAL A 251 0.42 10.91 -1.95
N GLU A 252 0.90 12.13 -2.15
CA GLU A 252 2.33 12.44 -2.06
C GLU A 252 2.89 12.11 -0.67
N ARG A 253 2.18 12.47 0.40
CA ARG A 253 2.58 12.13 1.78
C ARG A 253 2.58 10.63 2.03
N ILE A 254 1.57 9.89 1.55
CA ILE A 254 1.50 8.43 1.68
C ILE A 254 2.66 7.78 0.94
N VAL A 255 2.87 8.13 -0.33
CA VAL A 255 3.94 7.58 -1.17
C VAL A 255 5.30 7.87 -0.56
N HIS A 256 5.56 9.10 -0.12
CA HIS A 256 6.79 9.46 0.56
C HIS A 256 7.01 8.60 1.82
N SER A 257 5.98 8.46 2.66
CA SER A 257 6.05 7.71 3.92
C SER A 257 6.26 6.21 3.69
N MET A 258 5.60 5.62 2.69
CA MET A 258 5.80 4.24 2.29
C MET A 258 7.23 3.99 1.81
N ASN A 259 7.74 4.89 0.96
CA ASN A 259 9.09 4.75 0.41
C ASN A 259 10.21 4.96 1.43
N ARG A 260 9.93 5.57 2.58
CA ARG A 260 10.86 5.57 3.73
C ARG A 260 11.00 4.21 4.41
N GLN A 261 9.99 3.35 4.30
CA GLN A 261 9.90 2.08 5.03
C GLN A 261 10.15 0.84 4.18
N ILE A 262 10.11 0.99 2.85
CA ILE A 262 10.30 -0.10 1.90
C ILE A 262 11.61 0.15 1.17
N VAL A 263 12.35 -0.90 0.82
CA VAL A 263 13.63 -0.76 0.10
C VAL A 263 13.38 -0.44 -1.36
N GLU A 264 12.58 -1.27 -2.02
CA GLU A 264 12.14 -1.12 -3.40
C GLU A 264 11.25 0.13 -3.59
N PRO A 265 11.28 0.78 -4.76
CA PRO A 265 10.38 1.89 -5.05
C PRO A 265 8.93 1.42 -5.03
N TRP A 266 8.13 2.06 -4.19
CA TRP A 266 6.72 1.76 -4.03
C TRP A 266 5.87 2.83 -4.69
N GLU A 267 5.01 2.43 -5.61
CA GLU A 267 4.12 3.30 -6.36
C GLU A 267 2.69 3.18 -5.85
N TRP A 268 1.96 4.30 -5.86
CA TRP A 268 0.56 4.33 -5.46
C TRP A 268 -0.30 3.49 -6.38
N LEU A 269 -0.87 2.41 -5.82
CA LEU A 269 -1.64 1.40 -6.54
C LEU A 269 -2.80 1.97 -7.37
N PHE A 270 -3.50 2.97 -6.84
CA PHE A 270 -4.76 3.45 -7.45
C PHE A 270 -4.54 4.48 -8.58
N GLY A 271 -3.29 4.83 -8.89
CA GLY A 271 -2.95 5.77 -9.96
C GLY A 271 -3.32 7.23 -9.66
N SER A 272 -3.30 8.08 -10.68
CA SER A 272 -3.68 9.48 -10.57
C SER A 272 -5.20 9.66 -10.58
N LEU A 273 -5.71 10.58 -9.76
CA LEU A 273 -7.13 10.92 -9.73
C LEU A 273 -7.44 12.06 -10.70
N GLU A 274 -8.21 11.76 -11.75
CA GLU A 274 -8.78 12.76 -12.65
C GLU A 274 -9.92 13.54 -11.98
N GLN A 275 -10.21 14.74 -12.48
CA GLN A 275 -11.35 15.52 -12.01
C GLN A 275 -12.67 14.77 -12.29
N GLY A 276 -13.60 14.82 -11.32
CA GLY A 276 -14.88 14.10 -11.42
C GLY A 276 -14.77 12.59 -11.15
N CYS A 277 -13.58 12.10 -10.81
CA CYS A 277 -13.32 10.70 -10.48
C CYS A 277 -12.98 10.52 -9.00
N GLU A 278 -13.14 9.29 -8.53
CA GLU A 278 -12.83 8.85 -7.18
C GLU A 278 -12.10 7.51 -7.22
N TYR A 279 -11.27 7.22 -6.21
CA TYR A 279 -10.62 5.92 -6.10
C TYR A 279 -11.64 4.85 -5.71
N VAL A 280 -11.49 3.65 -6.25
CA VAL A 280 -12.30 2.48 -5.95
C VAL A 280 -11.44 1.47 -5.20
N CYS A 281 -11.90 0.98 -4.06
CA CYS A 281 -11.24 -0.11 -3.35
C CYS A 281 -12.30 -1.12 -2.90
N GLY A 282 -12.30 -2.31 -3.51
CA GLY A 282 -13.09 -3.46 -3.07
C GLY A 282 -12.18 -4.57 -2.55
N LEU A 283 -12.59 -5.29 -1.52
CA LEU A 283 -11.82 -6.34 -0.86
C LEU A 283 -12.71 -7.55 -0.55
N ASP A 284 -12.15 -8.75 -0.68
CA ASP A 284 -12.69 -9.94 -0.02
C ASP A 284 -12.21 -9.94 1.42
N TYR A 285 -13.13 -9.87 2.37
CA TYR A 285 -12.80 -9.73 3.78
C TYR A 285 -13.16 -10.96 4.59
N ARG A 286 -12.13 -11.47 5.27
CA ARG A 286 -12.25 -12.49 6.31
C ARG A 286 -11.60 -11.97 7.57
N TYR A 287 -12.33 -12.04 8.67
CA TYR A 287 -11.83 -11.65 9.97
C TYR A 287 -10.74 -12.64 10.40
N ASP A 288 -9.54 -12.12 10.62
CA ASP A 288 -8.41 -12.88 11.13
C ASP A 288 -8.06 -12.38 12.54
N PRO A 289 -8.46 -13.09 13.62
CA PRO A 289 -8.17 -12.67 14.99
C PRO A 289 -6.67 -12.68 15.31
N LYS A 290 -5.86 -13.40 14.52
CA LYS A 290 -4.40 -13.47 14.71
C LYS A 290 -3.69 -12.31 14.02
N TYR A 291 -4.37 -11.60 13.13
CA TYR A 291 -3.78 -10.50 12.41
C TYR A 291 -3.57 -9.30 13.34
N ASN A 292 -2.29 -9.00 13.59
CA ASN A 292 -1.86 -7.76 14.20
C ASN A 292 -1.06 -6.97 13.16
N LEU A 293 -1.37 -5.70 13.00
CA LEU A 293 -0.59 -4.80 12.15
C LEU A 293 0.77 -4.56 12.83
N VAL A 294 1.78 -5.37 12.47
CA VAL A 294 3.15 -5.19 12.96
C VAL A 294 3.84 -4.15 12.08
N PRO A 295 4.32 -3.02 12.65
CA PRO A 295 5.13 -2.06 11.91
C PRO A 295 6.40 -2.72 11.38
N LYS A 296 6.65 -2.60 10.08
CA LYS A 296 7.96 -2.97 9.50
C LYS A 296 8.86 -1.74 9.56
N THR A 297 9.78 -1.70 10.51
CA THR A 297 10.83 -0.67 10.53
C THR A 297 12.01 -1.14 9.69
N CYS A 298 12.34 -0.39 8.63
CA CYS A 298 13.44 -0.72 7.72
C CYS A 298 14.82 -0.56 8.37
N ASP A 299 14.94 0.16 9.49
CA ASP A 299 16.20 0.45 10.19
C ASP A 299 16.94 -0.82 10.68
N ALA A 300 16.26 -1.97 10.73
CA ALA A 300 16.85 -3.24 11.17
C ALA A 300 17.71 -3.95 10.09
N LEU A 301 17.68 -3.52 8.82
CA LEU A 301 18.44 -4.20 7.75
C LEU A 301 19.91 -3.79 7.70
N ASP A 302 20.27 -2.59 8.17
CA ASP A 302 21.67 -2.11 8.12
C ASP A 302 22.55 -2.65 9.27
N SER A 303 21.97 -3.23 10.32
CA SER A 303 22.70 -3.62 11.54
C SER A 303 23.02 -5.12 11.67
N LYS A 304 22.62 -5.96 10.72
CA LYS A 304 22.90 -7.42 10.74
C LYS A 304 23.99 -7.90 9.77
N GLY A 305 24.67 -6.98 9.07
CA GLY A 305 25.83 -7.33 8.25
C GLY A 305 27.09 -7.51 9.10
N ASN A 306 27.51 -8.76 9.29
CA ASN A 306 28.89 -9.19 9.55
C ASN A 306 29.56 -8.75 10.86
N LEU A 307 28.97 -9.11 12.02
CA LEU A 307 29.80 -9.57 13.13
C LEU A 307 30.03 -11.07 12.94
N VAL A 308 30.93 -11.40 12.01
CA VAL A 308 31.62 -12.68 12.06
C VAL A 308 32.50 -12.59 13.30
N ASP A 309 32.21 -13.46 14.25
CA ASP A 309 32.93 -13.63 15.51
C ASP A 309 34.35 -14.12 15.21
N ASP A 310 35.28 -13.18 14.96
CA ASP A 310 36.71 -13.44 14.93
C ASP A 310 37.20 -13.65 16.38
N GLY A 311 36.97 -14.86 16.89
CA GLY A 311 37.31 -15.24 18.25
C GLY A 311 37.85 -16.66 18.37
N ALA A 312 39.11 -16.87 17.98
CA ALA A 312 40.11 -17.65 18.75
C ALA A 312 41.37 -17.94 17.91
N VAL A 313 42.36 -17.04 17.97
CA VAL A 313 43.74 -17.36 17.61
C VAL A 313 44.39 -18.07 18.80
N ASN A 314 44.60 -19.38 18.68
CA ASN A 314 45.67 -20.07 19.39
C ASN A 314 46.84 -20.27 18.42
N SER A 315 47.98 -19.74 18.84
CA SER A 315 49.32 -19.88 18.29
C SER A 315 49.71 -21.35 18.02
N SER A 316 50.25 -21.63 16.84
CA SER A 316 51.36 -22.58 16.64
C SER A 316 51.96 -22.42 15.24
N GLU A 317 53.28 -22.50 15.20
CA GLU A 317 54.17 -22.21 14.09
C GLU A 317 54.16 -23.26 12.97
N SER A 318 54.68 -22.81 11.82
CA SER A 318 55.35 -23.59 10.76
C SER A 318 54.46 -24.39 9.82
N SER A 319 54.40 -23.98 8.56
CA SER A 319 55.31 -24.49 7.52
C SER A 319 54.86 -24.00 6.14
N LEU A 320 55.85 -23.63 5.33
CA LEU A 320 55.70 -23.25 3.93
C LEU A 320 54.98 -24.34 3.13
N SER A 321 53.91 -23.97 2.43
CA SER A 321 53.46 -24.68 1.24
C SER A 321 52.94 -23.67 0.21
N ARG A 322 53.67 -23.59 -0.90
CA ARG A 322 53.27 -22.86 -2.11
C ARG A 322 52.24 -23.71 -2.85
N HIS A 323 50.97 -23.34 -2.78
CA HIS A 323 50.00 -23.71 -3.79
C HIS A 323 49.28 -22.46 -4.30
N THR A 324 49.61 -22.10 -5.54
CA THR A 324 48.90 -21.14 -6.37
C THR A 324 47.61 -21.80 -6.87
N ASP A 325 46.53 -21.66 -6.11
CA ASP A 325 45.18 -21.91 -6.62
C ASP A 325 44.49 -20.57 -6.86
N ALA A 326 44.46 -20.20 -8.14
CA ALA A 326 43.67 -19.12 -8.69
C ALA A 326 42.18 -19.49 -8.57
N THR A 327 41.63 -19.35 -7.36
CA THR A 327 40.19 -19.34 -7.15
C THR A 327 39.73 -17.92 -7.39
N THR A 328 39.40 -17.61 -8.64
CA THR A 328 38.64 -16.42 -9.01
C THR A 328 37.27 -16.49 -8.36
N HIS A 329 37.19 -16.02 -7.11
CA HIS A 329 35.96 -15.46 -6.58
C HIS A 329 35.57 -14.32 -7.53
N PHE A 330 34.70 -14.62 -8.48
CA PHE A 330 33.91 -13.61 -9.16
C PHE A 330 33.05 -12.98 -8.07
N ASP A 331 33.61 -11.96 -7.43
CA ASP A 331 32.84 -11.02 -6.63
C ASP A 331 31.91 -10.35 -7.62
N ASP A 332 30.70 -10.91 -7.75
CA ASP A 332 29.64 -10.49 -8.66
C ASP A 332 29.02 -9.15 -8.19
N SER A 333 29.82 -8.33 -7.51
CA SER A 333 29.58 -6.95 -7.23
C SER A 333 29.55 -6.22 -8.57
N SER A 334 28.37 -6.21 -9.18
CA SER A 334 28.06 -5.33 -10.31
C SER A 334 28.69 -3.97 -10.04
N PRO A 335 29.55 -3.45 -10.93
CA PRO A 335 30.34 -2.26 -10.66
C PRO A 335 29.42 -1.15 -10.17
N SER A 336 29.66 -0.67 -8.95
CA SER A 336 28.82 0.34 -8.30
C SER A 336 28.72 1.55 -9.23
N ILE A 337 27.50 2.06 -9.43
CA ILE A 337 27.31 3.22 -10.30
C ILE A 337 28.11 4.39 -9.71
N PRO A 338 29.01 5.03 -10.48
CA PRO A 338 29.77 6.16 -9.99
C PRO A 338 28.90 7.42 -10.04
N TYR A 339 27.97 7.57 -9.10
CA TYR A 339 27.03 8.70 -9.05
C TYR A 339 27.73 10.06 -9.10
N ALA A 340 28.89 10.17 -8.44
CA ALA A 340 29.70 11.38 -8.46
C ALA A 340 30.22 11.75 -9.85
N ASP A 341 30.57 10.75 -10.65
CA ASP A 341 31.00 10.98 -12.02
C ASP A 341 29.84 11.42 -12.92
N ILE A 342 28.65 10.85 -12.69
CA ILE A 342 27.44 11.19 -13.44
C ILE A 342 27.01 12.61 -13.10
N ASP A 343 26.99 12.98 -11.81
CA ASP A 343 26.70 14.35 -11.39
C ASP A 343 27.70 15.35 -11.97
N ARG A 344 29.00 15.07 -11.85
CA ARG A 344 30.06 15.90 -12.44
C ARG A 344 29.88 16.06 -13.95
N TYR A 345 29.57 14.98 -14.66
CA TYR A 345 29.30 15.05 -16.10
C TYR A 345 28.08 15.92 -16.42
N LEU A 346 26.99 15.82 -15.64
CA LEU A 346 25.80 16.64 -15.83
C LEU A 346 26.05 18.11 -15.47
N PHE A 347 26.95 18.38 -14.53
CA PHE A 347 27.42 19.71 -14.18
C PHE A 347 28.24 20.33 -15.32
N ASP A 348 29.23 19.59 -15.84
CA ASP A 348 30.13 20.05 -16.90
C ASP A 348 29.42 20.15 -18.27
N VAL A 349 28.29 19.45 -18.44
CA VAL A 349 27.54 19.39 -19.69
C VAL A 349 26.05 19.72 -19.48
N PRO A 350 25.68 20.98 -19.14
CA PRO A 350 24.34 21.33 -18.67
C PRO A 350 23.20 21.01 -19.65
N PHE A 351 23.43 21.10 -20.96
CA PHE A 351 22.44 20.74 -21.97
C PHE A 351 22.01 19.26 -21.91
N ARG A 352 22.76 18.40 -21.21
CA ARG A 352 22.36 17.01 -20.94
C ARG A 352 21.26 16.90 -19.89
N CYS A 353 20.98 17.96 -19.14
CA CYS A 353 19.90 18.03 -18.17
C CYS A 353 18.52 18.23 -18.83
N VAL A 354 18.45 18.50 -20.15
CA VAL A 354 17.17 18.61 -20.87
C VAL A 354 16.40 17.28 -20.76
N LEU A 355 15.26 17.32 -20.05
CA LEU A 355 14.48 16.12 -19.72
C LEU A 355 13.65 15.60 -20.90
N GLU A 356 13.42 16.41 -21.95
CA GLU A 356 12.62 16.03 -23.11
C GLU A 356 13.33 14.98 -23.98
N PRO A 357 12.84 13.73 -24.06
CA PRO A 357 13.54 12.65 -24.76
C PRO A 357 13.64 12.89 -26.28
N TYR A 358 12.61 13.51 -26.88
CA TYR A 358 12.52 13.71 -28.33
C TYR A 358 13.50 14.76 -28.87
N LEU A 359 13.84 15.77 -28.08
CA LEU A 359 14.89 16.75 -28.42
C LEU A 359 16.29 16.14 -28.35
N SER A 360 16.44 14.93 -27.80
CA SER A 360 17.72 14.27 -27.61
C SER A 360 18.20 13.44 -28.82
N ARG A 361 17.37 13.26 -29.87
CA ARG A 361 17.71 12.40 -31.03
C ARG A 361 18.93 12.88 -31.82
N ALA A 362 19.29 14.16 -31.78
CA ALA A 362 20.50 14.69 -32.42
C ALA A 362 21.82 14.25 -31.74
N HIS A 363 21.76 13.49 -30.64
CA HIS A 363 22.95 13.11 -29.86
C HIS A 363 23.44 11.67 -30.08
N ALA A 364 22.90 10.95 -31.09
CA ALA A 364 23.07 9.52 -31.34
C ALA A 364 24.50 8.95 -31.24
N ASN A 365 25.58 9.73 -31.37
CA ASN A 365 26.95 9.22 -31.55
C ASN A 365 27.85 9.08 -30.30
N LEU A 366 27.35 9.24 -29.09
CA LEU A 366 28.17 9.09 -27.86
C LEU A 366 28.19 7.63 -27.35
N VAL A 367 29.38 7.03 -27.28
CA VAL A 367 29.65 5.68 -26.77
C VAL A 367 29.88 5.72 -25.24
N GLY A 368 29.26 4.81 -24.47
CA GLY A 368 29.61 4.60 -23.04
C GLY A 368 28.44 4.29 -22.09
N THR A 369 28.77 3.67 -20.94
CA THR A 369 27.81 3.21 -19.91
C THR A 369 27.05 4.35 -19.22
N LYS A 370 27.72 5.48 -18.92
CA LYS A 370 27.12 6.66 -18.27
C LYS A 370 25.96 7.24 -19.09
N ARG A 371 26.14 7.35 -20.41
CA ARG A 371 25.11 7.89 -21.31
C ARG A 371 23.88 6.99 -21.39
N LYS A 372 24.08 5.68 -21.50
CA LYS A 372 22.99 4.70 -21.50
C LYS A 372 22.12 4.89 -20.26
N ARG A 373 22.74 4.97 -19.07
CA ARG A 373 22.03 5.21 -17.80
C ARG A 373 21.26 6.53 -17.77
N ILE A 374 21.85 7.63 -18.28
CA ILE A 374 21.15 8.93 -18.35
C ILE A 374 19.93 8.85 -19.29
N HIS A 375 20.02 8.08 -20.38
CA HIS A 375 18.91 7.91 -21.30
C HIS A 375 17.77 7.10 -20.66
N GLU A 376 18.09 5.94 -20.07
CA GLU A 376 17.15 5.11 -19.30
C GLU A 376 16.48 5.94 -18.19
N ALA A 377 17.26 6.77 -17.49
CA ALA A 377 16.76 7.68 -16.47
C ALA A 377 15.75 8.69 -17.01
N LYS A 378 15.98 9.23 -18.22
CA LYS A 378 15.04 10.18 -18.85
C LYS A 378 13.76 9.49 -19.33
N GLU A 379 13.84 8.26 -19.81
CA GLU A 379 12.66 7.45 -20.14
C GLU A 379 11.83 7.19 -18.88
N LEU A 380 12.48 6.78 -17.78
CA LEU A 380 11.84 6.62 -16.48
C LEU A 380 11.21 7.93 -15.98
N ILE A 381 11.91 9.07 -16.11
CA ILE A 381 11.37 10.38 -15.73
C ILE A 381 10.15 10.73 -16.59
N ALA A 382 10.13 10.37 -17.87
CA ALA A 382 8.97 10.63 -18.73
C ALA A 382 7.75 9.81 -18.31
N GLU A 383 7.97 8.56 -17.88
CA GLU A 383 6.92 7.66 -17.40
C GLU A 383 6.41 8.05 -16.00
N GLN A 384 7.32 8.33 -15.07
CA GLN A 384 7.04 8.49 -13.63
C GLN A 384 7.01 9.96 -13.17
N ARG A 385 6.95 10.91 -14.12
CA ARG A 385 7.36 12.32 -13.96
C ARG A 385 6.89 13.00 -12.68
N SER A 386 5.61 12.87 -12.34
CA SER A 386 5.04 13.58 -11.21
C SER A 386 5.38 12.95 -9.86
N MET A 387 5.65 11.64 -9.82
CA MET A 387 5.82 10.89 -8.57
C MET A 387 7.26 10.48 -8.28
N LEU A 388 8.16 10.49 -9.26
CA LEU A 388 9.54 10.06 -9.05
C LEU A 388 10.23 10.82 -7.90
N SER A 389 10.11 12.15 -7.86
CA SER A 389 10.74 12.96 -6.80
C SER A 389 10.15 12.68 -5.42
N VAL A 390 8.86 12.34 -5.36
CA VAL A 390 8.15 12.02 -4.11
C VAL A 390 8.57 10.64 -3.60
N ILE A 391 8.58 9.65 -4.50
CA ILE A 391 9.04 8.28 -4.24
C ILE A 391 10.49 8.31 -3.76
N MET A 392 11.38 8.92 -4.54
CA MET A 392 12.80 8.96 -4.24
C MET A 392 13.10 9.86 -3.06
N GLY A 393 12.33 10.93 -2.82
CA GLY A 393 12.47 11.80 -1.65
C GLY A 393 12.37 11.04 -0.33
N GLY A 394 11.58 9.96 -0.27
CA GLY A 394 11.49 9.06 0.87
C GLY A 394 12.68 8.09 1.00
N LYS A 395 13.47 7.90 -0.06
CA LYS A 395 14.62 6.99 -0.08
C LYS A 395 15.87 7.63 0.48
N GLN A 396 16.77 6.79 0.99
CA GLN A 396 18.13 7.23 1.30
C GLN A 396 18.93 7.47 0.02
N ILE A 397 19.89 8.39 0.07
CA ILE A 397 20.91 8.51 -0.97
C ILE A 397 21.89 7.34 -0.89
N PRO A 398 22.40 6.84 -2.03
CA PRO A 398 23.41 5.79 -2.07
C PRO A 398 24.65 6.13 -1.22
N PRO A 399 25.25 5.16 -0.49
CA PRO A 399 26.47 5.38 0.27
C PRO A 399 27.62 5.96 -0.56
N CYS A 400 27.83 5.47 -1.79
CA CYS A 400 28.87 5.97 -2.68
C CYS A 400 28.67 7.45 -3.08
N LEU A 401 27.42 7.89 -3.26
CA LEU A 401 27.10 9.31 -3.51
C LEU A 401 27.40 10.15 -2.26
N ARG A 402 26.98 9.66 -1.09
CA ARG A 402 27.22 10.31 0.20
C ARG A 402 28.71 10.49 0.48
N GLU A 403 29.51 9.46 0.27
CA GLU A 403 30.97 9.49 0.44
C GLU A 403 31.63 10.49 -0.51
N ALA A 404 31.21 10.52 -1.78
CA ALA A 404 31.77 11.43 -2.77
C ALA A 404 31.56 12.92 -2.44
N TYR A 405 30.45 13.27 -1.78
CA TYR A 405 30.20 14.63 -1.31
C TYR A 405 30.74 14.91 0.09
N ARG A 406 31.08 13.88 0.89
CA ARG A 406 31.72 14.07 2.20
C ARG A 406 33.23 14.26 2.12
N ALA A 407 33.84 13.99 0.98
CA ALA A 407 35.27 14.19 0.78
C ALA A 407 35.68 15.62 1.18
N LYS A 408 36.58 15.75 2.16
CA LYS A 408 37.04 17.04 2.75
C LYS A 408 37.59 18.04 1.72
N THR A 409 37.88 17.59 0.50
CA THR A 409 38.38 18.40 -0.60
C THR A 409 37.30 19.14 -1.38
N LYS A 410 36.02 18.91 -1.08
CA LYS A 410 34.89 19.60 -1.73
C LYS A 410 34.64 20.95 -1.08
N LYS A 411 34.36 21.96 -1.92
CA LYS A 411 33.97 23.31 -1.49
C LYS A 411 32.69 23.31 -0.64
N TYR A 412 31.82 22.33 -0.89
CA TYR A 412 30.57 22.11 -0.18
C TYR A 412 30.54 20.64 0.25
N PRO A 413 30.88 20.31 1.50
CA PRO A 413 30.74 18.96 2.01
C PRO A 413 29.28 18.67 2.39
N LEU A 414 28.80 17.44 2.15
CA LEU A 414 27.44 17.04 2.53
C LEU A 414 27.34 16.81 4.06
N PRO A 415 26.42 17.50 4.77
CA PRO A 415 26.21 17.30 6.21
C PRO A 415 25.88 15.85 6.60
N GLU A 416 26.29 15.42 7.81
CA GLU A 416 26.15 14.02 8.23
C GLU A 416 24.69 13.54 8.35
N HIS A 417 23.79 14.43 8.74
CA HIS A 417 22.37 14.15 8.95
C HIS A 417 21.59 14.05 7.62
N MET A 418 22.14 14.55 6.51
CA MET A 418 21.49 14.52 5.20
C MET A 418 21.66 13.15 4.56
N LYS A 419 20.69 12.27 4.85
CA LYS A 419 20.69 10.88 4.37
C LYS A 419 19.63 10.59 3.31
N SER A 420 18.60 11.42 3.16
CA SER A 420 17.52 11.22 2.19
C SER A 420 17.74 12.01 0.91
N TRP A 421 17.12 11.58 -0.20
CA TRP A 421 17.13 12.37 -1.43
C TRP A 421 16.41 13.70 -1.28
N ALA A 422 15.38 13.80 -0.43
CA ALA A 422 14.72 15.08 -0.16
C ALA A 422 15.71 16.11 0.42
N ALA A 423 16.44 15.73 1.48
CA ALA A 423 17.45 16.58 2.10
C ALA A 423 18.62 16.88 1.14
N PHE A 424 19.04 15.89 0.34
CA PHE A 424 20.06 16.09 -0.69
C PHE A 424 19.60 17.08 -1.77
N THR A 425 18.32 17.07 -2.14
CA THR A 425 17.76 18.00 -3.13
C THR A 425 17.81 19.44 -2.61
N GLU A 426 17.38 19.67 -1.37
CA GLU A 426 17.45 20.97 -0.69
C GLU A 426 18.90 21.48 -0.62
N TYR A 427 19.81 20.61 -0.17
CA TYR A 427 21.24 20.90 -0.14
C TYR A 427 21.82 21.32 -1.49
N MET A 428 21.41 20.67 -2.58
CA MET A 428 21.88 21.02 -3.92
C MET A 428 21.40 22.40 -4.37
N TYR A 429 20.19 22.84 -3.97
CA TYR A 429 19.74 24.20 -4.22
C TYR A 429 20.54 25.24 -3.43
N GLU A 430 20.87 24.94 -2.17
CA GLU A 430 21.69 25.83 -1.33
C GLU A 430 23.11 25.99 -1.87
N CYS A 431 23.71 24.89 -2.36
CA CYS A 431 25.08 24.90 -2.88
C CYS A 431 25.17 25.56 -4.26
N PHE A 432 24.13 25.46 -5.08
CA PHE A 432 24.11 25.91 -6.48
C PHE A 432 22.91 26.80 -6.80
N PRO A 433 22.73 27.94 -6.09
CA PRO A 433 21.51 28.76 -6.20
C PRO A 433 21.32 29.42 -7.57
N THR A 434 22.41 29.57 -8.35
CA THR A 434 22.38 30.17 -9.68
C THR A 434 22.24 29.15 -10.80
N ASP A 435 22.26 27.84 -10.49
CA ASP A 435 22.24 26.79 -11.48
C ASP A 435 20.81 26.32 -11.76
N ILE A 436 20.31 26.73 -12.92
CA ILE A 436 18.97 26.40 -13.39
C ILE A 436 18.74 24.90 -13.63
N ASN A 437 19.81 24.10 -13.71
CA ASN A 437 19.74 22.68 -14.01
C ASN A 437 19.73 21.78 -12.78
N VAL A 438 19.84 22.32 -11.56
CA VAL A 438 19.89 21.54 -10.31
C VAL A 438 18.73 20.54 -10.23
N THR A 439 17.49 21.00 -10.47
CA THR A 439 16.30 20.15 -10.46
C THR A 439 16.44 18.95 -11.39
N ALA A 440 16.84 19.20 -12.64
CA ALA A 440 16.94 18.17 -13.66
C ALA A 440 18.10 17.20 -13.39
N ARG A 441 19.24 17.70 -12.88
CA ARG A 441 20.35 16.84 -12.46
C ARG A 441 19.94 15.89 -11.36
N VAL A 442 19.34 16.41 -10.29
CA VAL A 442 18.92 15.61 -9.14
C VAL A 442 17.88 14.57 -9.57
N LEU A 443 16.92 14.94 -10.42
CA LEU A 443 15.95 13.99 -10.97
C LEU A 443 16.60 12.86 -11.78
N ILE A 444 17.61 13.16 -12.60
CA ILE A 444 18.36 12.12 -13.34
C ILE A 444 19.06 11.16 -12.36
N LEU A 445 19.72 11.67 -11.32
CA LEU A 445 20.38 10.83 -10.32
C LEU A 445 19.36 9.98 -9.53
N GLN A 446 18.22 10.56 -9.17
CA GLN A 446 17.10 9.85 -8.53
C GLN A 446 16.58 8.72 -9.41
N ALA A 447 16.36 8.97 -10.70
CA ALA A 447 15.89 7.96 -11.66
C ALA A 447 16.89 6.80 -11.85
N ILE A 448 18.19 7.10 -11.89
CA ILE A 448 19.23 6.07 -11.92
C ILE A 448 19.15 5.18 -10.68
N HIS A 449 19.01 5.79 -9.50
CA HIS A 449 18.91 5.05 -8.25
C HIS A 449 17.61 4.25 -8.13
N PHE A 450 16.50 4.81 -8.60
CA PHE A 450 15.22 4.10 -8.70
C PHE A 450 15.40 2.80 -9.51
N LYS A 451 16.05 2.88 -10.68
CA LYS A 451 16.29 1.71 -11.53
C LYS A 451 17.21 0.68 -10.87
N GLU A 452 18.25 1.12 -10.17
CA GLU A 452 19.10 0.19 -9.39
C GLU A 452 18.32 -0.55 -8.31
N LEU A 453 17.39 0.12 -7.62
CA LEU A 453 16.58 -0.52 -6.59
C LEU A 453 15.62 -1.56 -7.19
N LEU A 454 15.03 -1.27 -8.35
CA LEU A 454 14.22 -2.25 -9.09
C LEU A 454 15.06 -3.46 -9.53
N ASP A 455 16.22 -3.22 -10.16
CA ASP A 455 17.09 -4.29 -10.65
C ASP A 455 17.56 -5.20 -9.49
N LYS A 456 17.79 -4.62 -8.29
CA LYS A 456 18.11 -5.39 -7.07
C LYS A 456 16.93 -6.24 -6.60
N HIS A 457 15.71 -5.68 -6.60
CA HIS A 457 14.50 -6.40 -6.20
C HIS A 457 14.23 -7.60 -7.13
N GLU A 458 14.29 -7.39 -8.44
CA GLU A 458 14.10 -8.46 -9.44
C GLU A 458 15.12 -9.60 -9.24
N LYS A 459 16.39 -9.29 -9.01
CA LYS A 459 17.42 -10.30 -8.69
C LYS A 459 17.11 -11.09 -7.41
N VAL A 460 16.59 -10.43 -6.38
CA VAL A 460 16.20 -11.09 -5.12
C VAL A 460 15.01 -12.03 -5.35
N GLU A 461 14.00 -11.61 -6.12
CA GLU A 461 12.86 -12.46 -6.46
C GLU A 461 13.27 -13.67 -7.30
N GLU A 462 14.12 -13.50 -8.32
CA GLU A 462 14.62 -14.60 -9.14
C GLU A 462 15.39 -15.63 -8.31
N ASN A 463 16.23 -15.18 -7.38
CA ASN A 463 17.01 -16.05 -6.50
C ASN A 463 16.13 -16.72 -5.43
N GLY A 464 15.14 -15.99 -4.90
CA GLY A 464 14.16 -16.51 -3.94
C GLY A 464 13.28 -17.60 -4.55
N GLY A 465 12.78 -17.38 -5.77
CA GLY A 465 12.00 -18.37 -6.52
C GLY A 465 12.78 -19.66 -6.79
N LYS A 466 14.05 -19.55 -7.22
CA LYS A 466 14.93 -20.71 -7.42
C LYS A 466 15.15 -21.50 -6.12
N LYS A 467 15.28 -20.82 -4.98
CA LYS A 467 15.46 -21.47 -3.67
C LYS A 467 14.21 -22.23 -3.23
N LEU A 468 13.03 -21.64 -3.39
CA LEU A 468 11.75 -22.28 -3.07
C LEU A 468 11.50 -23.54 -3.93
N VAL A 469 11.68 -23.43 -5.25
CA VAL A 469 11.55 -24.58 -6.18
C VAL A 469 12.54 -25.68 -5.84
N LYS A 470 13.79 -25.34 -5.51
CA LYS A 470 14.81 -26.31 -5.10
C LYS A 470 14.46 -26.99 -3.77
N GLU A 471 13.84 -26.28 -2.83
CA GLU A 471 13.40 -26.85 -1.56
C GLU A 471 12.18 -27.77 -1.74
N GLU A 472 11.26 -27.41 -2.62
CA GLU A 472 10.10 -28.25 -2.98
C GLU A 472 10.53 -29.55 -3.70
N ILE A 473 11.47 -29.47 -4.65
CA ILE A 473 12.08 -30.65 -5.30
C ILE A 473 12.81 -31.54 -4.26
N ARG A 474 13.48 -30.94 -3.27
CA ARG A 474 14.11 -31.72 -2.18
C ARG A 474 13.08 -32.38 -1.26
N ARG A 475 11.90 -31.79 -1.06
CA ARG A 475 10.81 -32.39 -0.28
C ARG A 475 10.15 -33.54 -1.03
N SER A 476 10.01 -33.46 -2.36
CA SER A 476 9.44 -34.53 -3.18
C SER A 476 10.42 -35.68 -3.46
N LEU A 477 11.74 -35.45 -3.37
CA LEU A 477 12.77 -36.47 -3.55
C LEU A 477 13.24 -37.14 -2.26
N LYS A 478 12.71 -36.79 -1.08
CA LYS A 478 12.95 -37.59 0.12
C LYS A 478 12.24 -38.94 -0.08
N PRO A 479 12.99 -40.06 -0.18
CA PRO A 479 12.38 -41.37 -0.23
C PRO A 479 11.61 -41.54 1.08
N GLY A 480 10.29 -41.66 1.00
CA GLY A 480 9.53 -42.14 2.12
C GLY A 480 9.96 -43.57 2.38
N ASP A 481 10.58 -43.80 3.54
CA ASP A 481 10.57 -45.11 4.18
C ASP A 481 9.12 -45.43 4.54
N SER A 482 8.35 -45.90 3.56
CA SER A 482 7.03 -46.49 3.77
C SER A 482 7.09 -47.95 3.36
N GLU A 483 7.16 -48.80 4.38
CA GLU A 483 6.72 -50.19 4.29
C GLU A 483 5.34 -50.21 3.62
N SER A 484 5.27 -50.93 2.51
CA SER A 484 4.08 -51.03 1.67
C SER A 484 3.08 -52.00 2.32
N PRO A 485 1.85 -51.58 2.65
CA PRO A 485 0.77 -52.53 2.90
C PRO A 485 0.29 -53.08 1.56
N LYS A 486 0.17 -54.41 1.48
CA LYS A 486 -0.35 -55.14 0.32
C LYS A 486 -1.71 -54.58 -0.17
N PRO A 487 -1.95 -54.52 -1.48
CA PRO A 487 -3.21 -54.01 -2.02
C PRO A 487 -4.34 -55.04 -1.86
N SER A 488 -5.43 -54.62 -1.22
CA SER A 488 -6.74 -55.28 -1.30
C SER A 488 -7.45 -54.91 -2.62
N PRO A 489 -8.22 -55.82 -3.23
CA PRO A 489 -8.88 -55.57 -4.50
C PRO A 489 -10.15 -54.74 -4.28
N MET A 490 -10.24 -53.56 -4.91
CA MET A 490 -11.49 -52.80 -4.99
C MET A 490 -12.07 -52.74 -6.40
N ALA A 491 -13.39 -52.78 -6.38
CA ALA A 491 -14.31 -52.84 -7.49
C ALA A 491 -14.23 -51.62 -8.42
N LYS A 492 -14.56 -51.89 -9.69
CA LYS A 492 -14.69 -50.91 -10.77
C LYS A 492 -15.83 -49.92 -10.46
N MET A 493 -15.48 -48.64 -10.25
CA MET A 493 -16.40 -47.52 -10.39
C MET A 493 -15.97 -46.67 -11.59
N THR A 494 -16.88 -46.55 -12.55
CA THR A 494 -16.79 -45.71 -13.75
C THR A 494 -16.83 -44.21 -13.39
N PRO A 495 -16.03 -43.36 -14.06
CA PRO A 495 -16.05 -41.91 -13.83
C PRO A 495 -17.19 -41.24 -14.61
N ARG A 496 -17.97 -40.40 -13.92
CA ARG A 496 -18.88 -39.44 -14.54
C ARG A 496 -18.08 -38.24 -15.04
N HIS A 497 -18.23 -37.94 -16.32
CA HIS A 497 -17.80 -36.68 -16.93
C HIS A 497 -18.50 -35.49 -16.26
N LEU A 498 -17.72 -34.58 -15.69
CA LEU A 498 -18.14 -33.21 -15.41
C LEU A 498 -17.63 -32.33 -16.56
N GLU A 499 -18.56 -31.93 -17.43
CA GLU A 499 -18.34 -30.85 -18.41
C GLU A 499 -18.20 -29.53 -17.67
N HIS A 500 -17.01 -28.92 -17.69
CA HIS A 500 -16.86 -27.49 -17.43
C HIS A 500 -17.17 -26.72 -18.71
N LYS A 501 -18.37 -26.14 -18.79
CA LYS A 501 -18.72 -25.10 -19.77
C LYS A 501 -18.40 -23.74 -19.18
N HIS A 502 -17.35 -23.09 -19.70
CA HIS A 502 -17.17 -21.64 -19.63
C HIS A 502 -17.91 -20.99 -20.80
N PRO A 503 -18.79 -19.99 -20.58
CA PRO A 503 -19.25 -19.14 -21.65
C PRO A 503 -18.92 -17.68 -21.34
N TYR A 504 -17.77 -17.18 -21.79
CA TYR A 504 -17.55 -15.75 -22.03
C TYR A 504 -16.66 -15.54 -23.25
N GLN A 505 -17.28 -15.62 -24.44
CA GLN A 505 -16.80 -14.90 -25.62
C GLN A 505 -17.93 -13.98 -26.08
N ALA A 506 -17.98 -12.77 -25.55
CA ALA A 506 -18.80 -11.70 -26.10
C ALA A 506 -18.07 -11.11 -27.30
N THR A 507 -18.54 -11.44 -28.49
CA THR A 507 -18.09 -10.83 -29.75
C THR A 507 -18.77 -9.46 -29.87
N ILE A 508 -18.04 -8.37 -29.65
CA ILE A 508 -18.54 -7.01 -29.88
C ILE A 508 -18.43 -6.75 -31.39
N LYS A 509 -19.57 -6.82 -32.10
CA LYS A 509 -19.72 -6.24 -33.44
C LYS A 509 -19.95 -4.73 -33.27
N ILE A 510 -18.95 -3.94 -33.63
CA ILE A 510 -19.09 -2.49 -33.79
C ILE A 510 -19.74 -2.26 -35.16
N GLN A 511 -20.97 -1.77 -35.16
CA GLN A 511 -21.66 -1.32 -36.36
C GLN A 511 -21.64 0.21 -36.34
N THR A 512 -20.71 0.78 -37.11
CA THR A 512 -20.66 2.21 -37.42
C THR A 512 -21.76 2.55 -38.42
N HIS A 513 -22.66 3.46 -38.05
CA HIS A 513 -23.39 4.27 -39.02
C HIS A 513 -23.23 5.75 -38.68
N LEU A 514 -22.97 6.50 -39.76
CA LEU A 514 -22.86 7.95 -39.89
C LEU A 514 -24.06 8.70 -39.32
#